data_AF-A0A7V6GW19-F1
#
_entry.id   AF-A0A7V6GW19-F1
#
_cell.length_a   1.000
_cell.length_b   1.000
_cell.length_c   1.000
_cell.angle_alpha   90.00
_cell.angle_beta   90.00
_cell.angle_gamma   90.00
#
_symmetry.space_group_name_H-M   'P 1'
#
loop_
_entity.id
_entity.type
_entity.pdbx_description
1 polymer ?
#
loop_
_entity_poly.entity_id
_entity_poly.type
_entity_poly.pdbx_seq_one_letter_code
_entity_poly.pdbx_strand_id
1 'polypeptide(L)'
;MENKKKIGKILVIIITVVLAVGALLYILRGTLLNFIAPFNVTTFNSDIVVKRSDGKEPLNMPYRYSKAILDNRQLYKEEIVGLNISTIKYDLSDTGISLRNYEDILLNADSSEVKAAIDSIKYCKGITALSGIISDKEGSKIELYEGCTADLLLKDYKHYAIIPSTFGKHINKELADKDKMFYLLNPDKNGLAYFTIIGEYEVKQDRKSNREPDTIYLSYAGLSNVVRGEQEDISAHIDCMEIDVNEQADLVKFSYFLSEYFADINVISQYAKRINRFNEVYSYMFVNTVGIEPIILEEDTDFEKTVITISRIDGKENLEMSHIYGDALINEYDQYSQYITDIILSTGRKGININDYPPYRAPRYGLNFGGTTHFFSDSLEYCEEQNRQFPYYHQAITGLREIKGMKEGTEITFYTNYTDKDLVKVREEDIKSMSRRNNVYVKGYAILPVTLHESTRNYRSIDYHVLFLSEDRMFREKPDELLYMGFKVIGYYELPEDFVPEEYKYRREDYEKQGKGIVSSLDKYGNEVKITDYEPDGYDTIYFTYAGYNDRYKLKQFKNEYIEAITIETKSDTDITQLVKYLERYFVPSDNTAKYSKEKNVLGLEYEYCYTITNKAN
;
A
#
# COMPACT_ATOMS: atom_id res chain seq x y z
N MET A 1 -41.79 -45.03 7.49
CA MET A 1 -40.53 -45.51 8.12
C MET A 1 -39.30 -44.69 7.68
N GLU A 2 -39.35 -43.98 6.55
CA GLU A 2 -38.23 -43.16 6.02
C GLU A 2 -37.95 -41.88 6.82
N ASN A 3 -38.97 -41.18 7.35
CA ASN A 3 -38.75 -39.95 8.12
C ASN A 3 -37.99 -40.18 9.44
N LYS A 4 -38.15 -41.35 10.08
CA LYS A 4 -37.38 -41.70 11.29
C LYS A 4 -35.89 -41.97 10.97
N LYS A 5 -35.57 -42.48 9.77
CA LYS A 5 -34.18 -42.66 9.31
C LYS A 5 -33.50 -41.33 8.94
N LYS A 6 -34.24 -40.37 8.37
CA LYS A 6 -33.74 -39.01 8.06
C LYS A 6 -33.43 -38.21 9.34
N ILE A 7 -34.33 -38.22 10.32
CA ILE A 7 -34.13 -37.55 11.61
C ILE A 7 -32.96 -38.18 12.37
N GLY A 8 -32.83 -39.51 12.34
CA GLY A 8 -31.69 -40.21 12.95
C GLY A 8 -30.35 -39.84 12.33
N LYS A 9 -30.26 -39.67 11.00
CA LYS A 9 -29.03 -39.23 10.31
C LYS A 9 -28.65 -37.79 10.67
N ILE A 10 -29.63 -36.88 10.77
CA ILE A 10 -29.38 -35.49 11.17
C ILE A 10 -28.87 -35.42 12.61
N LEU A 11 -29.46 -36.21 13.53
CA LEU A 11 -29.00 -36.26 14.92
C LEU A 11 -27.57 -36.78 15.05
N VAL A 12 -27.19 -37.80 14.25
CA VAL A 12 -25.82 -38.33 14.24
C VAL A 12 -24.82 -37.29 13.73
N ILE A 13 -25.17 -36.54 12.67
CA ILE A 13 -24.31 -35.46 12.17
C ILE A 13 -24.12 -34.36 13.22
N ILE A 14 -25.20 -33.93 13.89
CA ILE A 14 -25.12 -32.91 14.95
C ILE A 14 -24.25 -33.40 16.11
N ILE A 15 -24.44 -34.64 16.57
CA ILE A 15 -23.60 -35.22 17.64
C ILE A 15 -22.14 -35.31 17.20
N THR A 16 -21.87 -35.66 15.94
CA THR A 16 -20.50 -35.76 15.42
C THR A 16 -19.84 -34.38 15.32
N VAL A 17 -20.59 -33.35 14.90
CA VAL A 17 -20.12 -31.95 14.87
C VAL A 17 -19.90 -31.42 16.28
N VAL A 18 -20.78 -31.69 17.23
CA VAL A 18 -20.63 -31.29 18.64
C VAL A 18 -19.43 -31.98 19.29
N LEU A 19 -19.20 -33.27 18.98
CA LEU A 19 -18.01 -33.99 19.45
C LEU A 19 -16.73 -33.49 18.77
N ALA A 20 -16.78 -33.11 17.49
CA ALA A 20 -15.65 -32.54 16.78
C ALA A 20 -15.31 -31.14 17.31
N VAL A 21 -16.31 -30.28 17.56
CA VAL A 21 -16.15 -28.98 18.20
C VAL A 21 -15.67 -29.14 19.65
N GLY A 22 -16.20 -30.11 20.38
CA GLY A 22 -15.75 -30.44 21.74
C GLY A 22 -14.30 -30.93 21.78
N ALA A 23 -13.88 -31.75 20.81
CA ALA A 23 -12.50 -32.20 20.66
C ALA A 23 -11.59 -31.05 20.21
N LEU A 24 -12.05 -30.17 19.31
CA LEU A 24 -11.33 -28.96 18.90
C LEU A 24 -11.14 -28.02 20.11
N LEU A 25 -12.18 -27.81 20.91
CA LEU A 25 -12.15 -27.03 22.14
C LEU A 25 -11.31 -27.70 23.24
N TYR A 26 -11.21 -29.03 23.25
CA TYR A 26 -10.35 -29.77 24.18
C TYR A 26 -8.87 -29.71 23.77
N ILE A 27 -8.57 -29.77 22.47
CA ILE A 27 -7.23 -29.56 21.89
C ILE A 27 -6.82 -28.09 22.10
N LEU A 28 -7.72 -27.14 21.83
CA LEU A 28 -7.53 -25.72 22.11
C LEU A 28 -7.45 -25.42 23.61
N ARG A 29 -8.06 -26.23 24.48
CA ARG A 29 -7.94 -26.09 25.95
C ARG A 29 -6.52 -26.33 26.43
N GLY A 30 -5.76 -27.22 25.80
CA GLY A 30 -4.33 -27.39 26.10
C GLY A 30 -3.51 -26.13 25.80
N THR A 31 -3.93 -25.37 24.79
CA THR A 31 -3.34 -24.08 24.39
C THR A 31 -3.88 -22.89 25.20
N LEU A 32 -5.14 -22.93 25.62
CA LEU A 32 -5.82 -21.87 26.38
C LEU A 32 -5.58 -21.95 27.91
N LEU A 33 -5.39 -23.14 28.49
CA LEU A 33 -5.21 -23.31 29.94
C LEU A 33 -3.76 -23.14 30.41
N ASN A 34 -2.79 -23.06 29.50
CA ASN A 34 -1.41 -22.68 29.86
C ASN A 34 -1.26 -21.20 30.25
N PHE A 35 -2.35 -20.40 30.19
CA PHE A 35 -2.37 -19.00 30.64
C PHE A 35 -2.67 -18.79 32.12
N ILE A 36 -2.92 -19.84 32.91
CA ILE A 36 -3.23 -19.70 34.35
C ILE A 36 -2.36 -20.64 35.19
N ALA A 37 -1.07 -20.29 35.28
CA ALA A 37 -0.22 -20.63 36.43
C ALA A 37 0.62 -19.39 36.77
N PRO A 38 0.73 -19.00 38.05
CA PRO A 38 1.47 -17.80 38.42
C PRO A 38 2.96 -18.14 38.50
N PHE A 39 3.83 -17.48 37.73
CA PHE A 39 5.21 -17.13 38.14
C PHE A 39 5.97 -16.30 37.08
N ASN A 40 6.01 -14.99 37.34
CA ASN A 40 7.05 -13.98 37.18
C ASN A 40 8.16 -14.03 36.08
N VAL A 41 8.16 -12.91 35.34
CA VAL A 41 9.22 -12.17 34.60
C VAL A 41 9.20 -12.28 33.06
N THR A 42 8.40 -11.36 32.48
CA THR A 42 8.39 -10.77 31.11
C THR A 42 8.06 -11.66 29.90
N THR A 43 6.79 -12.02 29.75
CA THR A 43 6.16 -12.24 28.42
C THR A 43 5.70 -10.87 27.93
N PHE A 44 6.26 -10.35 26.85
CA PHE A 44 5.93 -9.04 26.28
C PHE A 44 4.39 -8.86 26.17
N ASN A 45 3.85 -7.72 26.59
CA ASN A 45 2.41 -7.45 26.57
C ASN A 45 1.99 -7.07 25.14
N SER A 46 1.90 -8.06 24.26
CA SER A 46 1.66 -7.82 22.85
C SER A 46 0.19 -7.49 22.58
N ASP A 47 -0.08 -6.23 22.25
CA ASP A 47 -1.41 -5.79 21.84
C ASP A 47 -1.67 -6.00 20.35
N ILE A 48 -0.60 -5.90 19.54
CA ILE A 48 -0.62 -6.15 18.11
C ILE A 48 0.48 -7.16 17.76
N VAL A 49 0.11 -8.19 17.01
CA VAL A 49 1.02 -9.25 16.54
C VAL A 49 0.96 -9.32 15.02
N VAL A 50 2.12 -9.26 14.36
CA VAL A 50 2.22 -9.45 12.90
C VAL A 50 2.41 -10.92 12.58
N LYS A 51 1.61 -11.41 11.63
CA LYS A 51 1.59 -12.81 11.18
C LYS A 51 1.60 -12.89 9.66
N ARG A 52 1.89 -14.08 9.12
CA ARG A 52 1.73 -14.35 7.69
C ARG A 52 0.26 -14.50 7.34
N SER A 53 -0.16 -13.88 6.23
CA SER A 53 -1.53 -14.00 5.71
C SER A 53 -1.88 -15.43 5.30
N ASP A 54 -0.89 -16.26 4.95
CA ASP A 54 -1.09 -17.68 4.61
C ASP A 54 -1.12 -18.63 5.82
N GLY A 55 -1.01 -18.08 7.05
CA GLY A 55 -1.06 -18.85 8.29
C GLY A 55 0.13 -19.79 8.54
N LYS A 56 1.18 -19.72 7.72
CA LYS A 56 2.40 -20.52 7.94
C LYS A 56 3.30 -19.89 9.00
N GLU A 57 4.17 -20.72 9.54
CA GLU A 57 5.25 -20.33 10.44
C GLU A 57 6.57 -20.91 9.90
N PRO A 58 7.73 -20.27 10.14
CA PRO A 58 7.89 -19.00 10.87
C PRO A 58 7.55 -17.76 10.01
N LEU A 59 7.49 -16.58 10.66
CA LEU A 59 7.13 -15.30 10.03
C LEU A 59 7.96 -15.00 8.77
N ASN A 60 9.28 -15.23 8.81
CA ASN A 60 10.22 -15.08 7.68
C ASN A 60 9.98 -13.79 6.88
N MET A 61 9.83 -12.66 7.57
CA MET A 61 9.48 -11.40 6.94
C MET A 61 10.73 -10.59 6.54
N PRO A 62 10.74 -9.91 5.38
CA PRO A 62 11.85 -9.06 4.97
C PRO A 62 12.13 -7.91 5.95
N TYR A 63 13.40 -7.52 6.06
CA TYR A 63 13.84 -6.47 7.00
C TYR A 63 13.10 -5.14 6.81
N ARG A 64 12.82 -4.74 5.56
CA ARG A 64 12.10 -3.50 5.23
C ARG A 64 10.79 -3.29 6.00
N TYR A 65 10.05 -4.36 6.34
CA TYR A 65 8.81 -4.25 7.13
C TYR A 65 9.07 -3.76 8.55
N SER A 66 10.10 -4.29 9.23
CA SER A 66 10.51 -3.76 10.55
C SER A 66 11.08 -2.36 10.46
N LYS A 67 11.82 -2.08 9.39
CA LYS A 67 12.42 -0.77 9.17
C LYS A 67 11.36 0.32 9.06
N ALA A 68 10.24 0.06 8.38
CA ALA A 68 9.13 1.00 8.29
C ALA A 68 8.59 1.42 9.67
N ILE A 69 8.41 0.46 10.58
CA ILE A 69 7.95 0.74 11.96
C ILE A 69 9.02 1.48 12.75
N LEU A 70 10.28 1.03 12.68
CA LEU A 70 11.39 1.62 13.43
C LEU A 70 11.66 3.08 13.01
N ASP A 71 11.66 3.36 11.69
CA ASP A 71 11.88 4.70 11.16
C ASP A 71 10.76 5.68 11.54
N ASN A 72 9.52 5.18 11.68
CA ASN A 72 8.35 5.97 12.07
C ASN A 72 8.03 5.91 13.57
N ARG A 73 8.87 5.27 14.38
CA ARG A 73 8.62 5.12 15.83
C ARG A 73 8.47 6.47 16.53
N GLN A 74 9.24 7.47 16.12
CA GLN A 74 9.16 8.81 16.71
C GLN A 74 7.86 9.55 16.35
N LEU A 75 7.30 9.26 15.17
CA LEU A 75 6.01 9.80 14.73
C LEU A 75 4.87 9.24 15.60
N TYR A 76 4.96 7.96 15.96
CA TYR A 76 3.96 7.24 16.76
C TYR A 76 4.41 6.98 18.21
N LYS A 77 5.15 7.93 18.80
CA LYS A 77 5.72 7.77 20.15
C LYS A 77 4.67 7.74 21.27
N GLU A 78 3.46 8.24 21.00
CA GLU A 78 2.37 8.32 21.98
C GLU A 78 1.51 7.04 21.95
N GLU A 79 1.51 6.37 20.80
CA GLU A 79 0.80 5.15 20.48
C GLU A 79 1.65 3.90 20.75
N ILE A 80 2.96 3.91 20.49
CA ILE A 80 3.85 2.75 20.67
C ILE A 80 4.52 2.80 22.05
N VAL A 81 4.14 1.89 22.95
CA VAL A 81 4.76 1.70 24.27
C VAL A 81 6.02 0.84 24.16
N GLY A 82 5.94 -0.26 23.41
CA GLY A 82 7.01 -1.25 23.29
C GLY A 82 7.06 -1.91 21.92
N LEU A 83 8.24 -2.43 21.57
CA LEU A 83 8.45 -3.24 20.36
C LEU A 83 9.21 -4.51 20.72
N ASN A 84 8.67 -5.66 20.34
CA ASN A 84 9.35 -6.95 20.37
C ASN A 84 9.53 -7.45 18.93
N ILE A 85 10.71 -7.20 18.39
CA ILE A 85 11.13 -7.61 17.06
C ILE A 85 12.36 -8.50 17.24
N SER A 86 12.33 -9.68 16.62
CA SER A 86 13.50 -10.54 16.56
C SER A 86 13.82 -11.00 15.16
N THR A 87 15.12 -11.13 14.86
CA THR A 87 15.57 -11.75 13.61
C THR A 87 15.39 -13.27 13.67
N ILE A 88 15.53 -13.96 12.54
CA ILE A 88 15.83 -15.39 12.54
C ILE A 88 17.18 -15.65 13.24
N LYS A 89 17.44 -16.90 13.65
CA LYS A 89 18.75 -17.31 14.15
C LYS A 89 19.74 -17.42 12.98
N TYR A 90 20.88 -16.73 13.08
CA TYR A 90 21.97 -16.80 12.11
C TYR A 90 23.08 -17.71 12.62
N ASP A 91 23.47 -18.70 11.82
CA ASP A 91 24.61 -19.57 12.09
C ASP A 91 25.93 -18.84 11.78
N LEU A 92 26.81 -18.71 12.77
CA LEU A 92 28.08 -17.98 12.63
C LEU A 92 29.06 -18.69 11.66
N SER A 93 28.93 -19.99 11.45
CA SER A 93 29.74 -20.73 10.46
C SER A 93 29.21 -20.56 9.04
N ASP A 94 27.90 -20.75 8.84
CA ASP A 94 27.34 -20.87 7.49
C ASP A 94 27.04 -19.51 6.83
N THR A 95 26.85 -18.46 7.63
CA THR A 95 26.40 -17.15 7.13
C THR A 95 27.54 -16.19 6.78
N GLY A 96 28.79 -16.63 6.94
CA GLY A 96 29.97 -15.77 6.79
C GLY A 96 30.17 -14.76 7.94
N ILE A 97 29.30 -14.76 8.96
CA ILE A 97 29.36 -13.84 10.08
C ILE A 97 30.36 -14.35 11.12
N SER A 98 31.43 -13.59 11.35
CA SER A 98 32.47 -13.96 12.32
C SER A 98 32.43 -13.08 13.57
N LEU A 99 32.53 -13.73 14.75
CA LEU A 99 32.79 -13.07 16.02
C LEU A 99 34.28 -12.74 16.15
N ARG A 100 34.61 -11.49 16.46
CA ARG A 100 35.98 -10.97 16.53
C ARG A 100 36.20 -10.15 17.79
N ASN A 101 37.46 -9.88 18.10
CA ASN A 101 37.89 -9.12 19.28
C ASN A 101 37.54 -9.75 20.63
N TYR A 102 37.17 -11.03 20.64
CA TYR A 102 36.88 -11.72 21.90
C TYR A 102 38.16 -12.00 22.70
N GLU A 103 39.32 -12.08 22.05
CA GLU A 103 40.61 -12.34 22.71
C GLU A 103 41.00 -11.21 23.68
N ASP A 104 40.66 -9.97 23.32
CA ASP A 104 40.96 -8.77 24.14
C ASP A 104 40.04 -8.63 25.36
N ILE A 105 38.90 -9.33 25.38
CA ILE A 105 37.93 -9.27 26.49
C ILE A 105 38.00 -10.47 27.43
N LEU A 106 38.62 -11.57 27.00
CA LEU A 106 38.65 -12.84 27.74
C LEU A 106 39.96 -13.02 28.50
N LEU A 107 39.85 -13.53 29.73
CA LEU A 107 41.00 -13.96 30.53
C LEU A 107 41.51 -15.32 30.01
N ASN A 108 42.79 -15.43 29.67
CA ASN A 108 43.42 -16.66 29.15
C ASN A 108 42.70 -17.22 27.91
N ALA A 109 42.51 -16.39 26.87
CA ALA A 109 41.79 -16.73 25.64
C ALA A 109 42.26 -18.04 24.97
N ASP A 110 43.53 -18.40 25.12
CA ASP A 110 44.11 -19.61 24.54
C ASP A 110 43.79 -20.93 25.26
N SER A 111 43.21 -20.86 26.46
CA SER A 111 42.90 -22.04 27.28
C SER A 111 41.85 -22.93 26.62
N SER A 112 41.93 -24.24 26.90
CA SER A 112 40.97 -25.22 26.38
C SER A 112 39.54 -24.94 26.84
N GLU A 113 39.36 -24.44 28.07
CA GLU A 113 38.04 -24.09 28.60
C GLU A 113 37.42 -22.91 27.84
N VAL A 114 38.21 -21.86 27.56
CA VAL A 114 37.73 -20.68 26.84
C VAL A 114 37.40 -21.02 25.38
N LYS A 115 38.25 -21.80 24.71
CA LYS A 115 37.99 -22.28 23.35
C LYS A 115 36.70 -23.10 23.29
N ALA A 116 36.47 -24.00 24.25
CA ALA A 116 35.23 -24.77 24.33
C ALA A 116 33.99 -23.88 24.57
N ALA A 117 34.12 -22.80 25.34
CA ALA A 117 33.04 -21.84 25.55
C ALA A 117 32.72 -21.07 24.25
N ILE A 118 33.73 -20.58 23.53
CA ILE A 118 33.56 -19.91 22.24
C ILE A 118 32.97 -20.87 21.20
N ASP A 119 33.50 -22.08 21.08
CA ASP A 119 33.03 -23.09 20.12
C ASP A 119 31.59 -23.53 20.38
N SER A 120 31.09 -23.37 21.61
CA SER A 120 29.70 -23.66 21.96
C SER A 120 28.71 -22.61 21.44
N ILE A 121 29.19 -21.42 21.08
CA ILE A 121 28.39 -20.37 20.45
C ILE A 121 28.29 -20.68 18.96
N LYS A 122 27.11 -21.10 18.52
CA LYS A 122 26.84 -21.38 17.10
C LYS A 122 25.99 -20.33 16.43
N TYR A 123 25.15 -19.64 17.21
CA TYR A 123 24.15 -18.75 16.66
C TYR A 123 24.29 -17.32 17.17
N CYS A 124 23.78 -16.39 16.38
CA CYS A 124 23.42 -15.06 16.85
C CYS A 124 21.98 -14.71 16.44
N LYS A 125 21.29 -13.92 17.28
CA LYS A 125 19.92 -13.47 17.05
C LYS A 125 19.78 -12.01 17.48
N GLY A 126 19.17 -11.19 16.64
CA GLY A 126 18.90 -9.78 16.91
C GLY A 126 17.56 -9.66 17.61
N ILE A 127 17.49 -8.86 18.68
CA ILE A 127 16.30 -8.66 19.51
C ILE A 127 16.15 -7.19 19.91
N THR A 128 14.92 -6.73 20.07
CA THR A 128 14.61 -5.42 20.69
C THR A 128 14.15 -5.55 22.14
N ALA A 129 13.75 -6.75 22.58
CA ALA A 129 13.22 -7.02 23.92
C ALA A 129 13.71 -8.37 24.46
N LEU A 130 13.73 -8.51 25.80
CA LEU A 130 14.18 -9.74 26.47
C LEU A 130 13.28 -10.95 26.22
N SER A 131 12.01 -10.72 25.81
CA SER A 131 11.09 -11.79 25.40
C SER A 131 11.66 -12.65 24.27
N GLY A 132 12.49 -12.10 23.38
CA GLY A 132 13.19 -12.87 22.35
C GLY A 132 14.14 -13.92 22.93
N ILE A 133 14.77 -13.66 24.08
CA ILE A 133 15.60 -14.64 24.80
C ILE A 133 14.71 -15.65 25.51
N ILE A 134 13.66 -15.18 26.19
CA ILE A 134 12.75 -16.03 26.97
C ILE A 134 12.02 -17.04 26.08
N SER A 135 11.63 -16.63 24.87
CA SER A 135 11.03 -17.49 23.86
C SER A 135 11.99 -18.57 23.36
N ASP A 136 13.27 -18.24 23.20
CA ASP A 136 14.27 -19.18 22.70
C ASP A 136 14.81 -20.11 23.81
N LYS A 137 14.88 -19.61 25.05
CA LYS A 137 15.56 -20.24 26.20
C LYS A 137 14.60 -20.31 27.39
N GLU A 138 13.53 -21.07 27.22
CA GLU A 138 12.41 -21.13 28.16
C GLU A 138 12.88 -21.29 29.63
N GLY A 139 12.49 -20.34 30.46
CA GLY A 139 12.80 -20.29 31.89
C GLY A 139 14.29 -20.09 32.22
N SER A 140 15.13 -19.60 31.31
CA SER A 140 16.49 -19.15 31.63
C SER A 140 16.44 -17.81 32.38
N LYS A 141 17.24 -17.70 33.46
CA LYS A 141 17.43 -16.42 34.15
C LYS A 141 18.27 -15.48 33.28
N ILE A 142 17.84 -14.24 33.15
CA ILE A 142 18.59 -13.16 32.47
C ILE A 142 19.06 -12.17 33.53
N GLU A 143 20.33 -11.79 33.49
CA GLU A 143 20.94 -10.84 34.42
C GLU A 143 21.59 -9.71 33.63
N LEU A 144 21.10 -8.47 33.82
CA LEU A 144 21.70 -7.28 33.25
C LEU A 144 22.75 -6.73 34.22
N TYR A 145 23.85 -6.23 33.67
CA TYR A 145 24.92 -5.60 34.45
C TYR A 145 24.47 -4.27 35.04
N GLU A 146 25.15 -3.84 36.11
CA GLU A 146 24.79 -2.63 36.86
C GLU A 146 24.69 -1.40 35.93
N GLY A 147 23.62 -0.62 36.07
CA GLY A 147 23.36 0.55 35.24
C GLY A 147 22.82 0.27 33.83
N CYS A 148 22.66 -0.98 33.44
CA CYS A 148 22.07 -1.37 32.14
C CYS A 148 20.57 -1.63 32.25
N THR A 149 19.83 -1.30 31.19
CA THR A 149 18.39 -1.60 31.07
C THR A 149 18.09 -2.31 29.74
N ALA A 150 16.97 -3.04 29.67
CA ALA A 150 16.56 -3.73 28.46
C ALA A 150 16.31 -2.78 27.27
N ASP A 151 15.89 -1.53 27.53
CA ASP A 151 15.63 -0.50 26.51
C ASP A 151 16.85 -0.18 25.64
N LEU A 152 18.06 -0.53 26.12
CA LEU A 152 19.28 -0.40 25.33
C LEU A 152 19.24 -1.24 24.04
N LEU A 153 18.55 -2.38 24.05
CA LEU A 153 18.43 -3.27 22.88
C LEU A 153 17.66 -2.64 21.71
N LEU A 154 16.79 -1.66 21.99
CA LEU A 154 16.01 -0.93 20.99
C LEU A 154 16.75 0.28 20.39
N LYS A 155 17.91 0.66 20.96
CA LYS A 155 18.69 1.82 20.49
C LYS A 155 19.43 1.50 19.19
N ASP A 156 19.54 2.51 18.32
CA ASP A 156 20.11 2.42 16.99
C ASP A 156 21.52 3.03 16.87
N TYR A 157 21.88 3.97 17.75
CA TYR A 157 23.17 4.67 17.73
C TYR A 157 24.33 3.95 18.43
N LYS A 158 24.02 2.96 19.28
CA LYS A 158 24.98 2.05 19.92
C LYS A 158 24.36 0.66 19.96
N HIS A 159 25.19 -0.37 19.83
CA HIS A 159 24.73 -1.74 19.79
C HIS A 159 25.19 -2.52 21.03
N TYR A 160 24.35 -3.45 21.45
CA TYR A 160 24.49 -4.12 22.73
C TYR A 160 24.31 -5.62 22.60
N ALA A 161 24.88 -6.39 23.52
CA ALA A 161 24.81 -7.84 23.52
C ALA A 161 24.46 -8.41 24.89
N ILE A 162 23.69 -9.50 24.87
CA ILE A 162 23.47 -10.41 25.99
C ILE A 162 24.05 -11.76 25.60
N ILE A 163 24.97 -12.25 26.41
CA ILE A 163 25.81 -13.42 26.12
C ILE A 163 25.39 -14.63 26.96
N PRO A 164 25.77 -15.86 26.55
CA PRO A 164 25.60 -17.01 27.43
C PRO A 164 26.53 -16.91 28.66
N SER A 165 26.05 -17.34 29.83
CA SER A 165 26.85 -17.32 31.07
C SER A 165 28.09 -18.22 31.02
N THR A 166 28.15 -19.17 30.09
CA THR A 166 29.35 -19.96 29.77
C THR A 166 30.47 -19.10 29.19
N PHE A 167 30.14 -18.10 28.37
CA PHE A 167 31.09 -17.11 27.86
C PHE A 167 31.41 -16.05 28.92
N GLY A 168 30.40 -15.57 29.63
CA GLY A 168 30.53 -14.50 30.64
C GLY A 168 31.53 -14.82 31.77
N LYS A 169 31.61 -16.09 32.20
CA LYS A 169 32.57 -16.57 33.22
C LYS A 169 34.04 -16.31 32.89
N HIS A 170 34.36 -16.15 31.61
CA HIS A 170 35.72 -15.98 31.13
C HIS A 170 36.08 -14.52 30.83
N ILE A 171 35.13 -13.57 30.96
CA ILE A 171 35.41 -12.15 30.75
C ILE A 171 36.37 -11.62 31.82
N ASN A 172 37.36 -10.85 31.40
CA ASN A 172 38.27 -10.18 32.31
C ASN A 172 37.51 -9.13 33.14
N LYS A 173 37.41 -9.40 34.46
CA LYS A 173 36.71 -8.53 35.41
C LYS A 173 37.41 -7.19 35.66
N GLU A 174 38.68 -7.05 35.30
CA GLU A 174 39.45 -5.81 35.45
C GLU A 174 39.15 -4.79 34.33
N LEU A 175 38.52 -5.22 33.24
CA LEU A 175 38.09 -4.33 32.17
C LEU A 175 36.92 -3.44 32.63
N ALA A 176 36.97 -2.16 32.28
CA ALA A 176 35.82 -1.29 32.44
C ALA A 176 34.68 -1.77 31.51
N ASP A 177 33.42 -1.56 31.90
CA ASP A 177 32.28 -2.09 31.13
C ASP A 177 32.22 -1.58 29.69
N LYS A 178 32.68 -0.36 29.44
CA LYS A 178 32.82 0.22 28.08
C LYS A 178 33.82 -0.53 27.19
N ASP A 179 34.77 -1.24 27.79
CA ASP A 179 35.86 -1.96 27.11
C ASP A 179 35.50 -3.44 26.91
N LYS A 180 34.40 -3.93 27.52
CA LYS A 180 33.83 -5.26 27.30
C LYS A 180 33.01 -5.28 26.00
N MET A 181 33.72 -5.19 24.88
CA MET A 181 33.14 -5.04 23.55
C MET A 181 33.74 -6.04 22.56
N PHE A 182 32.87 -6.70 21.79
CA PHE A 182 33.27 -7.50 20.62
C PHE A 182 32.66 -6.88 19.37
N TYR A 183 33.05 -7.36 18.19
CA TYR A 183 32.36 -6.99 16.95
C TYR A 183 32.03 -8.22 16.12
N LEU A 184 30.93 -8.10 15.36
CA LEU A 184 30.61 -9.04 14.30
C LEU A 184 31.03 -8.46 12.95
N LEU A 185 31.63 -9.30 12.12
CA LEU A 185 32.04 -8.97 10.77
C LEU A 185 31.40 -9.95 9.78
N ASN A 186 30.71 -9.40 8.79
CA ASN A 186 30.24 -10.12 7.60
C ASN A 186 31.02 -9.60 6.38
N PRO A 187 32.14 -10.25 6.00
CA PRO A 187 32.99 -9.79 4.92
C PRO A 187 32.28 -9.87 3.57
N ASP A 188 31.39 -10.84 3.37
CA ASP A 188 30.68 -11.06 2.11
C ASP A 188 29.69 -9.93 1.78
N LYS A 189 29.23 -9.21 2.81
CA LYS A 189 28.29 -8.10 2.70
C LYS A 189 28.90 -6.74 3.03
N ASN A 190 30.18 -6.71 3.42
CA ASN A 190 30.84 -5.54 4.00
C ASN A 190 30.10 -5.00 5.24
N GLY A 191 29.57 -5.90 6.08
CA GLY A 191 28.83 -5.56 7.30
C GLY A 191 29.73 -5.63 8.54
N LEU A 192 29.66 -4.59 9.39
CA LEU A 192 30.44 -4.52 10.63
C LEU A 192 29.64 -3.79 11.71
N ALA A 193 29.57 -4.35 12.93
CA ALA A 193 29.02 -3.66 14.09
C ALA A 193 29.72 -4.08 15.38
N TYR A 194 29.91 -3.11 16.27
CA TYR A 194 30.51 -3.29 17.59
C TYR A 194 29.42 -3.38 18.65
N PHE A 195 29.54 -4.34 19.56
CA PHE A 195 28.53 -4.63 20.58
C PHE A 195 29.14 -4.58 21.98
N THR A 196 28.60 -3.71 22.83
CA THR A 196 28.92 -3.68 24.26
C THR A 196 28.12 -4.74 25.00
N ILE A 197 28.77 -5.54 25.85
CA ILE A 197 28.09 -6.57 26.64
C ILE A 197 27.37 -5.91 27.81
N ILE A 198 26.06 -6.13 27.92
CA ILE A 198 25.19 -5.51 28.95
C ILE A 198 24.55 -6.52 29.89
N GLY A 199 24.77 -7.81 29.68
CA GLY A 199 24.19 -8.85 30.52
C GLY A 199 24.46 -10.25 30.00
N GLU A 200 23.97 -11.21 30.74
CA GLU A 200 24.10 -12.64 30.44
C GLU A 200 22.82 -13.42 30.72
N TYR A 201 22.65 -14.55 30.05
CA TYR A 201 21.58 -15.50 30.34
C TYR A 201 22.14 -16.83 30.83
N GLU A 202 21.39 -17.48 31.71
CA GLU A 202 21.77 -18.78 32.26
C GLU A 202 21.64 -19.88 31.19
N VAL A 203 22.76 -20.55 30.92
CA VAL A 203 22.79 -21.76 30.10
C VAL A 203 22.44 -22.97 30.97
N LYS A 204 21.26 -23.56 30.74
CA LYS A 204 20.84 -24.80 31.40
C LYS A 204 21.63 -25.99 30.84
N GLN A 205 22.27 -26.77 31.71
CA GLN A 205 22.86 -28.04 31.32
C GLN A 205 21.78 -29.12 31.31
N ASP A 206 21.32 -29.54 30.13
CA ASP A 206 20.41 -30.66 30.04
C ASP A 206 21.19 -31.99 30.22
N ARG A 207 20.76 -32.82 31.17
CA ARG A 207 21.42 -34.10 31.50
C ARG A 207 21.04 -35.23 30.53
N LYS A 208 20.12 -35.00 29.57
CA LYS A 208 19.56 -36.06 28.70
C LYS A 208 19.25 -35.66 27.25
N SER A 209 20.00 -34.77 26.60
CA SER A 209 20.08 -34.71 25.12
C SER A 209 21.12 -33.68 24.69
N ASN A 210 21.59 -33.75 23.44
CA ASN A 210 22.50 -32.78 22.83
C ASN A 210 22.20 -31.35 23.32
N ARG A 211 23.16 -30.77 24.06
CA ARG A 211 23.08 -29.39 24.54
C ARG A 211 22.72 -28.49 23.36
N GLU A 212 21.62 -27.75 23.47
CA GLU A 212 21.28 -26.76 22.45
C GLU A 212 22.45 -25.76 22.36
N PRO A 213 22.95 -25.45 21.15
CA PRO A 213 24.05 -24.53 21.02
C PRO A 213 23.76 -23.17 21.64
N ASP A 214 24.81 -22.54 22.16
CA ASP A 214 24.71 -21.21 22.75
C ASP A 214 24.46 -20.18 21.64
N THR A 215 23.73 -19.12 21.98
CA THR A 215 23.31 -18.05 21.07
C THR A 215 23.74 -16.71 21.66
N ILE A 216 24.38 -15.84 20.88
CA ILE A 216 24.57 -14.45 21.29
C ILE A 216 23.34 -13.65 20.89
N TYR A 217 22.72 -12.97 21.85
CA TYR A 217 21.62 -12.06 21.60
C TYR A 217 22.14 -10.64 21.44
N LEU A 218 21.72 -9.97 20.38
CA LEU A 218 22.27 -8.68 19.96
C LEU A 218 21.13 -7.67 19.82
N SER A 219 21.39 -6.39 20.03
CA SER A 219 20.45 -5.33 19.65
C SER A 219 20.08 -5.48 18.17
N TYR A 220 18.78 -5.53 17.87
CA TYR A 220 18.23 -5.81 16.54
C TYR A 220 18.89 -4.98 15.44
N ALA A 221 18.92 -3.66 15.59
CA ALA A 221 19.50 -2.73 14.61
C ALA A 221 20.97 -3.05 14.29
N GLY A 222 21.76 -3.43 15.31
CA GLY A 222 23.17 -3.78 15.13
C GLY A 222 23.35 -5.04 14.30
N LEU A 223 22.63 -6.12 14.61
CA LEU A 223 22.72 -7.35 13.82
C LEU A 223 22.17 -7.16 12.40
N SER A 224 21.04 -6.46 12.25
CA SER A 224 20.47 -6.16 10.93
C SER A 224 21.47 -5.38 10.07
N ASN A 225 22.24 -4.44 10.64
CA ASN A 225 23.30 -3.73 9.92
C ASN A 225 24.45 -4.66 9.48
N VAL A 226 24.87 -5.62 10.31
CA VAL A 226 25.91 -6.60 9.93
C VAL A 226 25.43 -7.54 8.83
N VAL A 227 24.21 -8.07 8.94
CA VAL A 227 23.66 -9.01 7.97
C VAL A 227 23.40 -8.31 6.62
N ARG A 228 22.83 -7.10 6.66
CA ARG A 228 22.50 -6.31 5.48
C ARG A 228 23.75 -5.80 4.76
N GLY A 229 24.72 -5.28 5.53
CA GLY A 229 25.88 -4.59 4.98
C GLY A 229 25.48 -3.47 4.03
N GLU A 230 26.00 -3.50 2.79
CA GLU A 230 25.69 -2.51 1.75
C GLU A 230 24.35 -2.74 1.03
N GLN A 231 23.66 -3.85 1.30
CA GLN A 231 22.38 -4.15 0.65
C GLN A 231 21.27 -3.22 1.17
N GLU A 232 20.24 -3.00 0.38
CA GLU A 232 19.08 -2.20 0.82
C GLU A 232 18.12 -2.97 1.74
N ASP A 233 18.05 -4.30 1.61
CA ASP A 233 17.10 -5.14 2.32
C ASP A 233 17.65 -6.57 2.53
N ILE A 234 17.04 -7.31 3.46
CA ILE A 234 17.34 -8.71 3.76
C ILE A 234 16.06 -9.53 3.61
N SER A 235 16.06 -10.55 2.76
CA SER A 235 14.95 -11.50 2.65
C SER A 235 14.88 -12.42 3.86
N ALA A 236 13.66 -12.78 4.29
CA ALA A 236 13.41 -13.71 5.40
C ALA A 236 14.23 -13.41 6.67
N HIS A 237 14.19 -12.15 7.12
CA HIS A 237 15.03 -11.68 8.22
C HIS A 237 14.34 -11.73 9.57
N ILE A 238 13.04 -11.45 9.62
CA ILE A 238 12.26 -11.24 10.84
C ILE A 238 11.51 -12.52 11.19
N ASP A 239 11.67 -12.96 12.43
CA ASP A 239 11.05 -14.16 13.01
C ASP A 239 9.85 -13.80 13.90
N CYS A 240 9.89 -12.64 14.54
CA CYS A 240 8.82 -12.14 15.42
C CYS A 240 8.69 -10.62 15.26
N MET A 241 7.45 -10.13 15.27
CA MET A 241 7.14 -8.71 15.34
C MET A 241 5.84 -8.50 16.11
N GLU A 242 5.98 -7.86 17.26
CA GLU A 242 4.89 -7.56 18.19
C GLU A 242 5.04 -6.13 18.70
N ILE A 243 3.90 -5.49 18.94
CA ILE A 243 3.80 -4.08 19.34
C ILE A 243 2.89 -4.01 20.56
N ASP A 244 3.38 -3.37 21.61
CA ASP A 244 2.62 -2.99 22.80
C ASP A 244 2.22 -1.53 22.59
N VAL A 245 0.92 -1.23 22.70
CA VAL A 245 0.38 0.09 22.38
C VAL A 245 -0.21 0.76 23.61
N ASN A 246 -0.30 2.08 23.56
CA ASN A 246 -0.99 2.84 24.58
C ASN A 246 -2.50 2.76 24.34
N GLU A 247 -3.20 1.88 25.05
CA GLU A 247 -4.66 1.74 24.96
C GLU A 247 -5.44 3.05 25.24
N GLN A 248 -4.81 4.05 25.87
CA GLN A 248 -5.42 5.36 26.13
C GLN A 248 -5.22 6.36 24.99
N ALA A 249 -4.37 6.05 24.00
CA ALA A 249 -4.11 6.91 22.85
C ALA A 249 -5.16 6.70 21.75
N ASP A 250 -5.31 7.70 20.88
CA ASP A 250 -6.07 7.56 19.64
C ASP A 250 -5.23 6.76 18.62
N LEU A 251 -5.58 5.50 18.43
CA LEU A 251 -4.85 4.58 17.56
C LEU A 251 -5.27 4.66 16.09
N VAL A 252 -6.19 5.54 15.70
CA VAL A 252 -6.73 5.60 14.32
C VAL A 252 -5.61 5.86 13.32
N LYS A 253 -4.76 6.88 13.53
CA LYS A 253 -3.68 7.17 12.57
C LYS A 253 -2.66 6.02 12.49
N PHE A 254 -2.39 5.39 13.61
CA PHE A 254 -1.46 4.26 13.68
C PHE A 254 -2.01 3.02 12.96
N SER A 255 -3.32 2.75 13.08
CA SER A 255 -3.95 1.64 12.35
C SER A 255 -3.92 1.88 10.83
N TYR A 256 -4.22 3.10 10.38
CA TYR A 256 -4.09 3.46 8.97
C TYR A 256 -2.65 3.29 8.47
N PHE A 257 -1.65 3.68 9.26
CA PHE A 257 -0.24 3.43 8.94
C PHE A 257 0.09 1.94 8.82
N LEU A 258 -0.32 1.11 9.79
CA LEU A 258 -0.12 -0.33 9.72
C LEU A 258 -0.77 -0.94 8.47
N SER A 259 -1.96 -0.46 8.11
CA SER A 259 -2.71 -0.93 6.94
C SER A 259 -2.01 -0.68 5.61
N GLU A 260 -1.04 0.23 5.55
CA GLU A 260 -0.23 0.44 4.34
C GLU A 260 0.75 -0.71 4.08
N TYR A 261 1.12 -1.47 5.11
CA TYR A 261 2.11 -2.55 5.04
C TYR A 261 1.52 -3.93 5.32
N PHE A 262 0.54 -4.02 6.21
CA PHE A 262 -0.03 -5.25 6.74
C PHE A 262 -1.56 -5.25 6.53
N ALA A 263 -2.13 -6.40 6.18
CA ALA A 263 -3.58 -6.55 6.10
C ALA A 263 -4.18 -6.56 7.52
N ASP A 264 -5.36 -5.98 7.69
CA ASP A 264 -6.13 -6.16 8.92
C ASP A 264 -6.80 -7.54 8.90
N ILE A 265 -6.52 -8.37 9.92
CA ILE A 265 -7.11 -9.72 10.02
C ILE A 265 -8.64 -9.71 10.00
N ASN A 266 -9.27 -8.68 10.56
CA ASN A 266 -10.73 -8.64 10.73
C ASN A 266 -11.45 -8.42 9.40
N VAL A 267 -10.74 -7.89 8.39
CA VAL A 267 -11.27 -7.55 7.07
C VAL A 267 -10.31 -7.97 5.95
N ILE A 268 -9.61 -9.09 6.13
CA ILE A 268 -8.55 -9.56 5.23
C ILE A 268 -8.99 -9.68 3.76
N SER A 269 -10.27 -9.97 3.50
CA SER A 269 -10.82 -10.06 2.14
C SER A 269 -10.70 -8.76 1.35
N GLN A 270 -10.76 -7.60 2.01
CA GLN A 270 -10.65 -6.28 1.38
C GLN A 270 -9.23 -6.01 0.84
N TYR A 271 -8.23 -6.79 1.29
CA TYR A 271 -6.82 -6.68 0.88
C TYR A 271 -6.44 -7.65 -0.25
N ALA A 272 -7.34 -8.56 -0.65
CA ALA A 272 -7.05 -9.53 -1.70
C ALA A 272 -6.78 -8.88 -3.07
N LYS A 273 -7.42 -7.74 -3.35
CA LYS A 273 -7.24 -6.93 -4.56
C LYS A 273 -6.52 -5.61 -4.26
N ARG A 274 -5.46 -5.68 -3.45
CA ARG A 274 -4.66 -4.51 -3.06
C ARG A 274 -3.17 -4.79 -3.07
N ILE A 275 -2.40 -3.74 -3.32
CA ILE A 275 -0.94 -3.73 -3.29
C ILE A 275 -0.47 -2.88 -2.12
N ASN A 276 0.45 -3.36 -1.30
CA ASN A 276 0.96 -2.64 -0.14
C ASN A 276 1.99 -1.55 -0.53
N ARG A 277 2.49 -0.80 0.47
CA ARG A 277 3.44 0.29 0.27
C ARG A 277 4.75 -0.14 -0.39
N PHE A 278 5.14 -1.41 -0.27
CA PHE A 278 6.32 -1.98 -0.91
C PHE A 278 6.08 -2.48 -2.34
N ASN A 279 4.91 -2.17 -2.91
CA ASN A 279 4.50 -2.63 -4.24
C ASN A 279 4.32 -4.16 -4.31
N GLU A 280 3.86 -4.77 -3.21
CA GLU A 280 3.66 -6.22 -3.09
C GLU A 280 2.23 -6.56 -2.69
N VAL A 281 1.78 -7.77 -3.01
CA VAL A 281 0.56 -8.31 -2.40
C VAL A 281 0.73 -8.45 -0.89
N TYR A 282 -0.36 -8.28 -0.15
CA TYR A 282 -0.37 -8.35 1.31
C TYR A 282 -0.07 -9.76 1.85
N SER A 283 1.22 -10.06 2.01
CA SER A 283 1.73 -11.35 2.51
C SER A 283 1.71 -11.45 4.04
N TYR A 284 1.51 -10.33 4.73
CA TYR A 284 1.52 -10.20 6.18
C TYR A 284 0.28 -9.46 6.66
N MET A 285 -0.17 -9.80 7.86
CA MET A 285 -1.35 -9.25 8.51
C MET A 285 -1.05 -8.88 9.96
N PHE A 286 -1.76 -7.89 10.49
CA PHE A 286 -1.71 -7.57 11.91
C PHE A 286 -2.97 -8.07 12.62
N VAL A 287 -2.78 -8.65 13.80
CA VAL A 287 -3.83 -9.10 14.71
C VAL A 287 -3.78 -8.23 15.94
N ASN A 288 -4.89 -7.62 16.36
CA ASN A 288 -4.94 -6.75 17.53
C ASN A 288 -5.89 -7.29 18.62
N THR A 289 -5.55 -7.05 19.89
CA THR A 289 -6.37 -7.41 21.07
C THR A 289 -7.02 -6.21 21.76
N VAL A 290 -6.63 -4.99 21.37
CA VAL A 290 -7.09 -3.74 22.00
C VAL A 290 -8.32 -3.11 21.32
N GLY A 291 -8.98 -3.87 20.44
CA GLY A 291 -10.25 -3.47 19.84
C GLY A 291 -10.13 -2.30 18.86
N ILE A 292 -9.02 -2.20 18.12
CA ILE A 292 -8.90 -1.25 17.01
C ILE A 292 -10.00 -1.56 16.01
N GLU A 293 -10.82 -0.56 15.68
CA GLU A 293 -11.87 -0.72 14.68
C GLU A 293 -11.28 -1.10 13.32
N PRO A 294 -11.86 -2.09 12.62
CA PRO A 294 -11.38 -2.46 11.30
C PRO A 294 -11.48 -1.31 10.32
N ILE A 295 -10.44 -1.14 9.50
CA ILE A 295 -10.45 -0.11 8.46
C ILE A 295 -11.30 -0.61 7.30
N ILE A 296 -12.47 0.00 7.13
CA ILE A 296 -13.37 -0.31 6.02
C ILE A 296 -12.91 0.43 4.77
N LEU A 297 -12.38 -0.33 3.80
CA LEU A 297 -11.82 0.14 2.54
C LEU A 297 -12.75 -0.07 1.35
N GLU A 298 -13.66 -1.04 1.42
CA GLU A 298 -14.69 -1.27 0.41
C GLU A 298 -15.98 -0.57 0.83
N GLU A 299 -16.57 0.19 -0.09
CA GLU A 299 -17.88 0.80 0.15
C GLU A 299 -18.98 -0.24 -0.03
N ASP A 300 -19.97 -0.17 0.85
CA ASP A 300 -21.23 -0.86 0.67
C ASP A 300 -21.87 -0.41 -0.66
N THR A 301 -22.28 -1.34 -1.51
CA THR A 301 -22.97 -1.05 -2.76
C THR A 301 -24.42 -1.54 -2.78
N ASP A 302 -24.85 -2.22 -1.71
CA ASP A 302 -26.14 -2.89 -1.61
C ASP A 302 -27.20 -1.99 -0.95
N PHE A 303 -27.46 -0.84 -1.57
CA PHE A 303 -28.54 0.06 -1.19
C PHE A 303 -29.24 0.67 -2.40
N GLU A 304 -30.52 1.00 -2.24
CA GLU A 304 -31.27 1.79 -3.22
C GLU A 304 -30.68 3.20 -3.30
N LYS A 305 -30.50 3.70 -4.53
CA LYS A 305 -29.80 4.96 -4.82
C LYS A 305 -30.77 6.04 -5.22
N THR A 306 -30.50 7.26 -4.77
CA THR A 306 -31.06 8.46 -5.37
C THR A 306 -29.99 9.10 -6.25
N VAL A 307 -30.34 9.33 -7.51
CA VAL A 307 -29.45 9.87 -8.54
C VAL A 307 -29.91 11.26 -8.91
N ILE A 308 -29.01 12.23 -8.77
CA ILE A 308 -29.19 13.61 -9.18
C ILE A 308 -28.42 13.82 -10.49
N THR A 309 -29.14 14.11 -11.57
CA THR A 309 -28.56 14.34 -12.90
C THR A 309 -28.66 15.82 -13.26
N ILE A 310 -27.55 16.41 -13.68
CA ILE A 310 -27.51 17.79 -14.17
C ILE A 310 -27.74 17.80 -15.68
N SER A 311 -28.56 18.73 -16.15
CA SER A 311 -28.93 18.88 -17.57
C SER A 311 -29.08 20.35 -17.93
N ARG A 312 -29.18 20.63 -19.23
CA ARG A 312 -29.39 22.01 -19.71
C ARG A 312 -30.86 22.40 -19.66
N ILE A 313 -31.13 23.64 -19.27
CA ILE A 313 -32.49 24.20 -19.27
C ILE A 313 -33.04 24.32 -20.70
N ASP A 314 -32.16 24.56 -21.69
CA ASP A 314 -32.54 24.66 -23.10
C ASP A 314 -32.83 23.32 -23.78
N GLY A 315 -32.69 22.20 -23.05
CA GLY A 315 -33.00 20.86 -23.53
C GLY A 315 -31.98 20.26 -24.50
N LYS A 316 -30.81 20.91 -24.71
CA LYS A 316 -29.72 20.29 -25.48
C LYS A 316 -29.11 19.12 -24.70
N GLU A 317 -28.80 18.05 -25.44
CA GLU A 317 -28.26 16.80 -24.87
C GLU A 317 -26.86 16.99 -24.28
N ASN A 318 -25.95 17.66 -25.00
CA ASN A 318 -24.59 17.89 -24.53
C ASN A 318 -24.57 18.98 -23.46
N LEU A 319 -24.00 18.69 -22.29
CA LEU A 319 -23.95 19.64 -21.19
C LEU A 319 -23.13 20.90 -21.54
N GLU A 320 -22.00 20.73 -22.23
CA GLU A 320 -21.09 21.81 -22.65
C GLU A 320 -20.78 22.79 -21.50
N MET A 321 -20.64 22.26 -20.28
CA MET A 321 -20.54 23.06 -19.07
C MET A 321 -19.12 23.54 -18.80
N SER A 322 -18.99 24.82 -18.46
CA SER A 322 -17.69 25.39 -18.08
C SER A 322 -17.11 24.67 -16.87
N HIS A 323 -15.79 24.43 -16.88
CA HIS A 323 -15.04 23.82 -15.78
C HIS A 323 -15.27 24.51 -14.43
N ILE A 324 -15.62 25.80 -14.41
CA ILE A 324 -15.84 26.53 -13.16
C ILE A 324 -16.95 25.93 -12.28
N TYR A 325 -17.91 25.22 -12.86
CA TYR A 325 -18.95 24.50 -12.12
C TYR A 325 -18.39 23.25 -11.45
N GLY A 326 -17.56 22.48 -12.16
CA GLY A 326 -16.85 21.32 -11.60
C GLY A 326 -15.89 21.75 -10.49
N ASP A 327 -15.11 22.81 -10.72
CA ASP A 327 -14.22 23.40 -9.71
C ASP A 327 -14.98 23.78 -8.44
N ALA A 328 -16.16 24.41 -8.57
CA ALA A 328 -16.97 24.80 -7.42
C ALA A 328 -17.46 23.58 -6.62
N LEU A 329 -17.93 22.53 -7.29
CA LEU A 329 -18.35 21.29 -6.63
C LEU A 329 -17.17 20.65 -5.88
N ILE A 330 -16.03 20.48 -6.53
CA ILE A 330 -14.88 19.78 -5.93
C ILE A 330 -14.24 20.58 -4.80
N ASN A 331 -14.13 21.91 -4.93
CA ASN A 331 -13.54 22.76 -3.90
C ASN A 331 -14.39 22.83 -2.61
N GLU A 332 -15.71 22.65 -2.72
CA GLU A 332 -16.64 22.69 -1.58
C GLU A 332 -17.11 21.28 -1.17
N TYR A 333 -16.45 20.23 -1.65
CA TYR A 333 -16.85 18.82 -1.44
C TYR A 333 -17.08 18.46 0.03
N ASP A 334 -16.23 18.94 0.94
CA ASP A 334 -16.35 18.66 2.39
C ASP A 334 -17.68 19.14 2.99
N GLN A 335 -18.36 20.12 2.38
CA GLN A 335 -19.63 20.64 2.89
C GLN A 335 -20.79 19.64 2.70
N TYR A 336 -20.68 18.76 1.72
CA TYR A 336 -21.78 17.89 1.30
C TYR A 336 -21.41 16.42 1.11
N SER A 337 -20.13 16.06 1.21
CA SER A 337 -19.62 14.69 1.01
C SER A 337 -20.32 13.63 1.86
N GLN A 338 -20.74 14.00 3.08
CA GLN A 338 -21.50 13.14 3.99
C GLN A 338 -22.87 12.68 3.46
N TYR A 339 -23.45 13.40 2.49
CA TYR A 339 -24.76 13.07 1.91
C TYR A 339 -24.66 12.19 0.66
N ILE A 340 -23.46 12.08 0.07
CA ILE A 340 -23.27 11.45 -1.23
C ILE A 340 -22.43 10.19 -1.11
N THR A 341 -22.65 9.28 -2.03
CA THR A 341 -21.87 8.05 -2.18
C THR A 341 -20.95 8.15 -3.38
N ASP A 342 -21.28 8.97 -4.38
CA ASP A 342 -20.44 9.20 -5.55
C ASP A 342 -20.75 10.57 -6.18
N ILE A 343 -19.75 11.15 -6.84
CA ILE A 343 -19.88 12.31 -7.72
C ILE A 343 -19.08 12.01 -8.99
N ILE A 344 -19.75 12.08 -10.14
CA ILE A 344 -19.17 11.76 -11.44
C ILE A 344 -19.13 13.05 -12.26
N LEU A 345 -17.93 13.57 -12.50
CA LEU A 345 -17.64 14.71 -13.40
C LEU A 345 -16.91 14.21 -14.64
N SER A 346 -17.62 14.06 -15.74
CA SER A 346 -16.99 13.61 -16.99
C SER A 346 -16.39 14.76 -17.79
N THR A 347 -15.09 14.71 -18.08
CA THR A 347 -14.42 15.64 -19.00
C THR A 347 -14.23 15.07 -20.40
N GLY A 348 -14.64 13.81 -20.61
CA GLY A 348 -14.32 13.02 -21.78
C GLY A 348 -12.84 12.63 -21.90
N ARG A 349 -12.56 11.63 -22.74
CA ARG A 349 -11.21 11.15 -23.06
C ARG A 349 -10.45 12.18 -23.90
N LYS A 350 -9.20 12.46 -23.53
CA LYS A 350 -8.30 13.43 -24.17
C LYS A 350 -6.97 12.76 -24.53
N GLY A 351 -6.15 13.40 -25.37
CA GLY A 351 -4.91 12.83 -25.90
C GLY A 351 -5.01 12.46 -27.38
N ILE A 352 -3.87 12.11 -27.99
CA ILE A 352 -3.76 11.83 -29.43
C ILE A 352 -2.84 10.63 -29.63
N ASN A 353 -3.36 9.57 -30.27
CA ASN A 353 -2.51 8.47 -30.73
C ASN A 353 -1.69 8.93 -31.94
N ILE A 354 -0.37 8.92 -31.80
CA ILE A 354 0.55 9.35 -32.87
C ILE A 354 0.49 8.42 -34.09
N ASN A 355 0.12 7.16 -33.89
CA ASN A 355 0.03 6.15 -34.95
C ASN A 355 -1.11 6.40 -35.93
N ASP A 356 -2.14 7.15 -35.51
CA ASP A 356 -3.28 7.52 -36.36
C ASP A 356 -2.92 8.59 -37.40
N TYR A 357 -1.71 9.15 -37.32
CA TYR A 357 -1.26 10.23 -38.16
C TYR A 357 0.02 9.85 -38.91
N PRO A 358 0.23 10.36 -40.13
CA PRO A 358 1.50 10.20 -40.83
C PRO A 358 2.66 10.71 -39.97
N PRO A 359 3.87 10.12 -40.09
CA PRO A 359 5.07 10.61 -39.42
C PRO A 359 5.20 12.13 -39.56
N TYR A 360 5.46 12.81 -38.45
CA TYR A 360 5.62 14.28 -38.37
C TYR A 360 4.35 15.13 -38.58
N ARG A 361 3.16 14.54 -38.69
CA ARG A 361 1.88 15.27 -38.85
C ARG A 361 0.89 15.10 -37.71
N ALA A 362 1.24 14.36 -36.67
CA ALA A 362 0.36 14.20 -35.52
C ALA A 362 0.10 15.56 -34.84
N PRO A 363 -1.17 15.95 -34.66
CA PRO A 363 -1.50 17.07 -33.81
C PRO A 363 -1.01 16.75 -32.39
N ARG A 364 -0.58 17.78 -31.67
CA ARG A 364 -0.19 17.64 -30.26
C ARG A 364 -1.33 18.15 -29.41
N TYR A 365 -1.74 17.39 -28.40
CA TYR A 365 -2.81 17.79 -27.48
C TYR A 365 -2.35 18.87 -26.49
N GLY A 366 -1.10 19.33 -26.60
CA GLY A 366 -0.54 20.43 -25.79
C GLY A 366 -0.10 20.02 -24.39
N LEU A 367 -0.28 18.75 -24.01
CA LEU A 367 0.18 18.15 -22.77
C LEU A 367 1.03 16.92 -23.07
N ASN A 368 2.14 16.79 -22.36
CA ASN A 368 3.04 15.65 -22.42
C ASN A 368 3.05 14.91 -21.10
N PHE A 369 3.16 13.59 -21.18
CA PHE A 369 3.43 12.72 -20.05
C PHE A 369 4.93 12.68 -19.75
N GLY A 370 5.26 12.74 -18.47
CA GLY A 370 6.52 12.29 -17.92
C GLY A 370 6.28 11.49 -16.66
N GLY A 371 7.36 11.00 -16.06
CA GLY A 371 7.34 10.41 -14.74
C GLY A 371 8.63 10.78 -14.00
N THR A 372 8.81 10.27 -12.78
CA THR A 372 10.16 10.19 -12.21
C THR A 372 11.08 9.51 -13.23
N THR A 373 12.38 9.84 -13.26
CA THR A 373 13.30 9.56 -14.39
C THR A 373 13.29 8.12 -14.89
N HIS A 374 12.81 7.17 -14.08
CA HIS A 374 12.72 5.76 -14.42
C HIS A 374 11.30 5.27 -14.78
N PHE A 375 10.23 5.86 -14.24
CA PHE A 375 8.85 5.39 -14.54
C PHE A 375 8.55 5.44 -16.04
N PHE A 376 8.91 6.54 -16.70
CA PHE A 376 8.59 6.75 -18.12
C PHE A 376 9.46 5.90 -19.04
N SER A 377 10.78 5.78 -18.78
CA SER A 377 11.68 4.95 -19.58
C SER A 377 11.29 3.49 -19.52
N ASP A 378 11.02 2.99 -18.31
CA ASP A 378 10.76 1.57 -18.08
C ASP A 378 9.40 1.19 -18.64
N SER A 379 8.43 2.11 -18.60
CA SER A 379 7.14 1.92 -19.23
C SER A 379 7.23 1.84 -20.76
N LEU A 380 8.05 2.69 -21.39
CA LEU A 380 8.27 2.61 -22.83
C LEU A 380 8.97 1.30 -23.22
N GLU A 381 10.05 0.96 -22.52
CA GLU A 381 10.80 -0.28 -22.76
C GLU A 381 9.90 -1.51 -22.57
N TYR A 382 9.14 -1.57 -21.48
CA TYR A 382 8.20 -2.66 -21.23
C TYR A 382 7.12 -2.76 -22.31
N CYS A 383 6.53 -1.64 -22.73
CA CYS A 383 5.56 -1.62 -23.82
C CYS A 383 6.18 -2.16 -25.12
N GLU A 384 7.40 -1.74 -25.48
CA GLU A 384 8.11 -2.24 -26.64
C GLU A 384 8.40 -3.76 -26.55
N GLU A 385 8.88 -4.24 -25.41
CA GLU A 385 9.16 -5.66 -25.16
C GLU A 385 7.91 -6.54 -25.22
N GLN A 386 6.79 -6.04 -24.70
CA GLN A 386 5.51 -6.75 -24.71
C GLN A 386 4.71 -6.55 -26.00
N ASN A 387 5.26 -5.83 -26.98
CA ASN A 387 4.56 -5.45 -28.22
C ASN A 387 3.19 -4.79 -27.92
N ARG A 388 3.15 -3.92 -26.92
CA ARG A 388 1.99 -3.13 -26.50
C ARG A 388 2.22 -1.65 -26.82
N GLN A 389 1.14 -0.94 -27.11
CA GLN A 389 1.22 0.52 -27.27
C GLN A 389 1.27 1.21 -25.92
N PHE A 390 2.11 2.24 -25.80
CA PHE A 390 2.07 3.12 -24.64
C PHE A 390 0.72 3.88 -24.61
N PRO A 391 0.08 4.08 -23.45
CA PRO A 391 -1.17 4.82 -23.36
C PRO A 391 -1.00 6.29 -23.78
N TYR A 392 -1.64 6.67 -24.87
CA TYR A 392 -1.64 8.05 -25.39
C TYR A 392 -2.81 8.90 -24.89
N TYR A 393 -3.80 8.25 -24.27
CA TYR A 393 -5.03 8.87 -23.82
C TYR A 393 -5.03 9.08 -22.31
N HIS A 394 -5.70 10.14 -21.88
CA HIS A 394 -5.95 10.42 -20.49
C HIS A 394 -7.32 11.07 -20.28
N GLN A 395 -7.85 10.96 -19.06
CA GLN A 395 -9.15 11.51 -18.71
C GLN A 395 -9.16 11.91 -17.24
N ALA A 396 -9.77 13.06 -16.94
CA ALA A 396 -10.08 13.40 -15.55
C ALA A 396 -11.32 12.64 -15.11
N ILE A 397 -11.27 12.13 -13.89
CA ILE A 397 -12.35 11.41 -13.22
C ILE A 397 -12.52 11.92 -11.79
N THR A 398 -13.68 11.69 -11.22
CA THR A 398 -13.95 11.91 -9.80
C THR A 398 -14.42 10.65 -9.08
N GLY A 399 -14.55 9.54 -9.81
CA GLY A 399 -14.89 8.24 -9.25
C GLY A 399 -14.65 7.10 -10.24
N LEU A 400 -14.57 5.87 -9.73
CA LEU A 400 -14.29 4.66 -10.51
C LEU A 400 -15.44 4.26 -11.44
N ARG A 401 -16.66 4.72 -11.18
CA ARG A 401 -17.83 4.38 -12.01
C ARG A 401 -17.71 4.87 -13.43
N GLU A 402 -17.03 6.00 -13.63
CA GLU A 402 -16.76 6.48 -14.98
C GLU A 402 -15.91 5.47 -15.76
N ILE A 403 -14.85 4.94 -15.12
CA ILE A 403 -14.02 3.88 -15.70
C ILE A 403 -14.86 2.64 -16.01
N LYS A 404 -15.64 2.16 -15.04
CA LYS A 404 -16.46 0.94 -15.18
C LYS A 404 -17.60 1.09 -16.21
N GLY A 405 -18.16 2.29 -16.35
CA GLY A 405 -19.19 2.59 -17.34
C GLY A 405 -18.65 2.63 -18.77
N MET A 406 -17.40 3.09 -18.96
CA MET A 406 -16.74 3.08 -20.26
C MET A 406 -16.13 1.72 -20.60
N LYS A 407 -15.65 0.99 -19.58
CA LYS A 407 -14.96 -0.28 -19.71
C LYS A 407 -15.67 -1.32 -18.84
N GLU A 408 -16.82 -1.81 -19.32
CA GLU A 408 -17.62 -2.81 -18.60
C GLU A 408 -16.79 -4.05 -18.25
N GLY A 409 -16.97 -4.56 -17.02
CA GLY A 409 -16.22 -5.71 -16.50
C GLY A 409 -14.80 -5.39 -16.01
N THR A 410 -14.37 -4.13 -16.05
CA THR A 410 -13.04 -3.72 -15.54
C THR A 410 -12.90 -4.02 -14.05
N GLU A 411 -11.78 -4.64 -13.69
CA GLU A 411 -11.35 -4.77 -12.31
C GLU A 411 -10.41 -3.63 -11.92
N ILE A 412 -10.56 -3.10 -10.70
CA ILE A 412 -9.71 -2.04 -10.16
C ILE A 412 -8.96 -2.59 -8.94
N THR A 413 -7.64 -2.41 -8.93
CA THR A 413 -6.78 -2.72 -7.79
C THR A 413 -6.23 -1.43 -7.22
N PHE A 414 -6.52 -1.17 -5.95
CA PHE A 414 -5.97 -0.02 -5.23
C PHE A 414 -4.63 -0.35 -4.58
N TYR A 415 -3.79 0.67 -4.47
CA TYR A 415 -2.63 0.64 -3.61
C TYR A 415 -3.03 1.00 -2.17
N THR A 416 -2.41 0.37 -1.20
CA THR A 416 -2.57 0.62 0.23
C THR A 416 -4.04 0.71 0.65
N ASN A 417 -4.37 1.72 1.43
CA ASN A 417 -5.70 2.02 1.95
C ASN A 417 -6.43 3.12 1.14
N TYR A 418 -6.07 3.35 -0.13
CA TYR A 418 -6.84 4.26 -0.99
C TYR A 418 -8.22 3.69 -1.34
N THR A 419 -9.16 4.59 -1.58
CA THR A 419 -10.56 4.31 -1.86
C THR A 419 -11.07 5.20 -2.99
N ASP A 420 -12.29 4.94 -3.47
CA ASP A 420 -12.92 5.76 -4.52
C ASP A 420 -13.05 7.23 -4.10
N LYS A 421 -13.30 7.51 -2.82
CA LYS A 421 -13.41 8.88 -2.27
C LYS A 421 -12.13 9.70 -2.45
N ASP A 422 -10.97 9.04 -2.45
CA ASP A 422 -9.69 9.71 -2.66
C ASP A 422 -9.57 10.30 -4.08
N LEU A 423 -10.37 9.81 -5.04
CA LEU A 423 -10.39 10.34 -6.40
C LEU A 423 -11.06 11.73 -6.50
N VAL A 424 -11.86 12.11 -5.51
CA VAL A 424 -12.48 13.44 -5.44
C VAL A 424 -11.55 14.44 -4.77
N LYS A 425 -10.91 14.04 -3.65
CA LYS A 425 -10.11 14.92 -2.81
C LYS A 425 -8.79 14.25 -2.41
N VAL A 426 -7.69 14.94 -2.70
CA VAL A 426 -6.33 14.52 -2.35
C VAL A 426 -6.10 14.61 -0.84
N ARG A 427 -5.47 13.59 -0.26
CA ARG A 427 -5.12 13.56 1.16
C ARG A 427 -4.02 14.58 1.47
N GLU A 428 -4.13 15.26 2.62
CA GLU A 428 -3.19 16.30 3.01
C GLU A 428 -1.76 15.79 3.15
N GLU A 429 -1.58 14.55 3.61
CA GLU A 429 -0.28 13.91 3.76
C GLU A 429 0.45 13.71 2.43
N ASP A 430 -0.29 13.56 1.33
CA ASP A 430 0.26 13.34 -0.01
C ASP A 430 0.57 14.64 -0.75
N ILE A 431 -0.04 15.76 -0.37
CA ILE A 431 0.20 17.10 -0.96
C ILE A 431 1.66 17.57 -0.72
N LYS A 432 2.43 16.88 0.13
CA LYS A 432 3.82 17.23 0.48
C LYS A 432 4.75 17.21 -0.74
N SER A 433 5.70 18.15 -0.76
CA SER A 433 6.72 18.25 -1.80
C SER A 433 7.66 17.03 -1.78
N MET A 434 7.72 16.29 -2.87
CA MET A 434 8.91 15.45 -3.11
C MET A 434 10.08 16.35 -3.54
N SER A 435 11.02 16.62 -2.64
CA SER A 435 12.29 17.31 -3.01
C SER A 435 13.22 16.33 -3.73
N ARG A 436 13.92 16.62 -4.85
CA ARG A 436 14.99 17.63 -4.99
C ARG A 436 15.15 18.21 -6.41
N ARG A 437 14.35 17.81 -7.41
CA ARG A 437 14.41 18.37 -8.76
C ARG A 437 13.03 18.88 -9.15
N ASN A 438 12.83 20.19 -8.99
CA ASN A 438 11.62 20.95 -9.28
C ASN A 438 10.55 20.79 -8.19
N ASN A 439 10.00 21.89 -7.70
CA ASN A 439 8.95 21.95 -6.69
C ASN A 439 7.63 21.34 -7.19
N VAL A 440 7.59 20.02 -7.37
CA VAL A 440 6.40 19.33 -7.88
C VAL A 440 5.63 18.78 -6.70
N TYR A 441 4.55 19.47 -6.38
CA TYR A 441 3.55 19.01 -5.42
C TYR A 441 2.66 17.97 -6.10
N VAL A 442 2.34 16.89 -5.40
CA VAL A 442 1.25 16.00 -5.82
C VAL A 442 -0.03 16.83 -5.72
N LYS A 443 -0.70 17.00 -6.87
CA LYS A 443 -1.93 17.78 -6.99
C LYS A 443 -3.17 16.90 -7.15
N GLY A 444 -2.96 15.61 -7.41
CA GLY A 444 -4.00 14.65 -7.73
C GLY A 444 -3.48 13.23 -7.64
N TYR A 445 -4.34 12.28 -7.98
CA TYR A 445 -4.00 10.88 -8.10
C TYR A 445 -4.18 10.35 -9.52
N ALA A 446 -3.60 9.18 -9.79
CA ALA A 446 -3.75 8.48 -11.06
C ALA A 446 -4.17 7.01 -10.85
N ILE A 447 -5.02 6.52 -11.76
CA ILE A 447 -5.29 5.09 -11.97
C ILE A 447 -4.74 4.70 -13.35
N LEU A 448 -3.88 3.69 -13.36
CA LEU A 448 -3.16 3.27 -14.56
C LEU A 448 -3.80 2.05 -15.23
N PRO A 449 -3.58 1.83 -16.53
CA PRO A 449 -3.73 0.50 -17.10
C PRO A 449 -2.73 -0.48 -16.47
N VAL A 450 -3.11 -1.75 -16.35
CA VAL A 450 -2.23 -2.82 -15.83
C VAL A 450 -0.89 -2.89 -16.55
N THR A 451 -0.85 -2.60 -17.86
CA THR A 451 0.40 -2.55 -18.64
C THR A 451 1.45 -1.63 -18.01
N LEU A 452 1.05 -0.47 -17.48
CA LEU A 452 1.95 0.47 -16.82
C LEU A 452 2.23 0.13 -15.35
N HIS A 453 1.34 -0.61 -14.68
CA HIS A 453 1.66 -1.17 -13.38
C HIS A 453 2.78 -2.21 -13.51
N GLU A 454 2.65 -3.12 -14.48
CA GLU A 454 3.60 -4.21 -14.69
C GLU A 454 5.01 -3.71 -15.05
N SER A 455 5.12 -2.61 -15.81
CA SER A 455 6.42 -1.99 -16.11
C SER A 455 7.15 -1.49 -14.87
N THR A 456 6.42 -1.23 -13.77
CA THR A 456 6.96 -0.67 -12.53
C THR A 456 6.83 -1.59 -11.32
N ARG A 457 6.34 -2.83 -11.50
CA ARG A 457 6.15 -3.80 -10.41
C ARG A 457 7.43 -4.17 -9.66
N ASN A 458 8.59 -4.00 -10.29
CA ASN A 458 9.89 -4.31 -9.68
C ASN A 458 10.42 -3.19 -8.77
N TYR A 459 9.79 -2.01 -8.78
CA TYR A 459 10.11 -0.95 -7.83
C TYR A 459 9.63 -1.33 -6.44
N ARG A 460 10.53 -1.24 -5.46
CA ARG A 460 10.31 -1.68 -4.08
C ARG A 460 9.40 -0.77 -3.24
N SER A 461 8.99 0.37 -3.77
CA SER A 461 8.07 1.28 -3.10
C SER A 461 7.24 2.03 -4.13
N ILE A 462 5.94 2.14 -3.85
CA ILE A 462 5.01 2.94 -4.64
C ILE A 462 5.22 4.46 -4.47
N ASP A 463 6.07 4.89 -3.54
CA ASP A 463 6.37 6.32 -3.30
C ASP A 463 6.94 7.01 -4.55
N TYR A 464 7.58 6.25 -5.42
CA TYR A 464 8.18 6.76 -6.66
C TYR A 464 7.24 6.74 -7.86
N HIS A 465 6.03 6.17 -7.69
CA HIS A 465 5.02 6.08 -8.74
C HIS A 465 4.26 7.40 -8.83
N VAL A 466 4.93 8.42 -9.39
CA VAL A 466 4.34 9.73 -9.66
C VAL A 466 4.45 10.01 -11.15
N LEU A 467 3.29 10.26 -11.76
CA LEU A 467 3.16 10.74 -13.13
C LEU A 467 3.18 12.25 -13.16
N PHE A 468 3.77 12.80 -14.21
CA PHE A 468 3.79 14.23 -14.45
C PHE A 468 3.06 14.56 -15.74
N LEU A 469 2.12 15.48 -15.66
CA LEU A 469 1.53 16.10 -16.82
C LEU A 469 2.13 17.50 -16.95
N SER A 470 2.71 17.80 -18.11
CA SER A 470 3.39 19.07 -18.35
C SER A 470 3.01 19.67 -19.70
N GLU A 471 3.06 20.99 -19.80
CA GLU A 471 2.93 21.67 -21.08
C GLU A 471 4.09 21.31 -22.02
N ASP A 472 3.79 21.13 -23.31
CA ASP A 472 4.81 20.80 -24.30
C ASP A 472 5.79 21.98 -24.52
N ARG A 473 7.07 21.73 -24.22
CA ARG A 473 8.18 22.69 -24.30
C ARG A 473 8.35 23.36 -25.67
N MET A 474 7.88 22.72 -26.74
CA MET A 474 7.95 23.28 -28.11
C MET A 474 7.02 24.49 -28.31
N PHE A 475 6.09 24.76 -27.38
CA PHE A 475 5.16 25.87 -27.50
C PHE A 475 5.64 27.20 -26.92
N ARG A 476 6.85 27.36 -26.32
CA ARG A 476 7.28 28.73 -25.98
C ARG A 476 8.69 29.09 -25.44
N GLU A 477 8.83 30.42 -25.44
CA GLU A 477 9.92 31.37 -25.18
C GLU A 477 10.35 31.58 -23.71
N LYS A 478 9.68 31.02 -22.69
CA LYS A 478 10.03 31.19 -21.26
C LYS A 478 9.88 29.90 -20.44
N PRO A 479 10.98 29.26 -19.99
CA PRO A 479 10.96 27.97 -19.28
C PRO A 479 10.39 27.98 -17.84
N ASP A 480 10.35 29.13 -17.18
CA ASP A 480 10.06 29.21 -15.73
C ASP A 480 8.56 29.24 -15.37
N GLU A 481 7.66 29.26 -16.37
CA GLU A 481 6.20 29.33 -16.20
C GLU A 481 5.48 28.02 -16.61
N LEU A 482 6.20 26.91 -16.76
CA LEU A 482 5.63 25.65 -17.23
C LEU A 482 4.57 25.12 -16.26
N LEU A 483 3.37 24.88 -16.79
CA LEU A 483 2.39 24.06 -16.07
C LEU A 483 2.98 22.67 -15.86
N TYR A 484 3.06 22.28 -14.59
CA TYR A 484 3.58 20.98 -14.17
C TYR A 484 2.69 20.44 -13.05
N MET A 485 2.09 19.28 -13.29
CA MET A 485 1.08 18.67 -12.41
C MET A 485 1.54 17.26 -12.06
N GLY A 486 1.77 17.00 -10.77
CA GLY A 486 2.13 15.69 -10.26
C GLY A 486 0.92 14.89 -9.82
N PHE A 487 0.83 13.64 -10.25
CA PHE A 487 -0.23 12.71 -9.87
C PHE A 487 0.40 11.46 -9.26
N LYS A 488 0.11 11.20 -7.99
CA LYS A 488 0.56 9.97 -7.34
C LYS A 488 -0.32 8.82 -7.80
N VAL A 489 0.29 7.71 -8.22
CA VAL A 489 -0.45 6.54 -8.64
C VAL A 489 -1.02 5.86 -7.39
N ILE A 490 -2.33 5.66 -7.37
CA ILE A 490 -3.03 5.02 -6.24
C ILE A 490 -3.70 3.69 -6.61
N GLY A 491 -3.59 3.27 -7.87
CA GLY A 491 -4.15 2.01 -8.32
C GLY A 491 -3.97 1.80 -9.82
N TYR A 492 -4.46 0.66 -10.27
CA TYR A 492 -4.51 0.31 -11.68
C TYR A 492 -5.77 -0.47 -12.01
N TYR A 493 -6.06 -0.61 -13.31
CA TYR A 493 -7.21 -1.31 -13.82
C TYR A 493 -6.82 -2.41 -14.81
N GLU A 494 -7.62 -3.47 -14.81
CA GLU A 494 -7.51 -4.62 -15.71
C GLU A 494 -8.79 -4.76 -16.53
N LEU A 495 -8.64 -4.90 -17.84
CA LEU A 495 -9.75 -5.18 -18.75
C LEU A 495 -10.06 -6.68 -18.78
N PRO A 496 -11.33 -7.10 -18.95
CA PRO A 496 -11.66 -8.47 -19.29
C PRO A 496 -10.91 -8.95 -20.54
N GLU A 497 -10.51 -10.23 -20.57
CA GLU A 497 -9.78 -10.82 -21.71
C GLU A 497 -10.49 -10.63 -23.06
N ASP A 498 -11.83 -10.63 -23.08
CA ASP A 498 -12.67 -10.50 -24.27
C ASP A 498 -13.28 -9.09 -24.45
N PHE A 499 -12.74 -8.07 -23.79
CA PHE A 499 -13.34 -6.73 -23.81
C PHE A 499 -13.38 -6.13 -25.24
N VAL A 500 -14.59 -5.77 -25.68
CA VAL A 500 -14.85 -5.04 -26.94
C VAL A 500 -15.80 -3.87 -26.64
N PRO A 501 -15.36 -2.62 -26.78
CA PRO A 501 -16.17 -1.41 -26.60
C PRO A 501 -17.43 -1.39 -27.47
N GLU A 502 -18.53 -0.89 -26.90
CA GLU A 502 -19.86 -0.89 -27.53
C GLU A 502 -19.89 -0.16 -28.87
N GLU A 503 -19.20 0.98 -28.97
CA GLU A 503 -19.12 1.81 -30.18
C GLU A 503 -18.34 1.15 -31.35
N TYR A 504 -17.68 0.02 -31.08
CA TYR A 504 -16.97 -0.79 -32.08
C TYR A 504 -17.62 -2.14 -32.36
N LYS A 505 -18.56 -2.61 -31.52
CA LYS A 505 -19.37 -3.81 -31.85
C LYS A 505 -20.07 -3.62 -33.20
N TYR A 506 -20.58 -2.41 -33.46
CA TYR A 506 -21.20 -2.04 -34.74
C TYR A 506 -20.19 -1.89 -35.90
N ARG A 507 -18.99 -1.34 -35.66
CA ARG A 507 -17.96 -1.22 -36.72
C ARG A 507 -17.41 -2.59 -37.12
N ARG A 508 -17.25 -3.53 -36.19
CA ARG A 508 -16.80 -4.91 -36.50
C ARG A 508 -17.63 -5.56 -37.59
N GLU A 509 -18.94 -5.52 -37.42
CA GLU A 509 -19.87 -6.17 -38.33
C GLU A 509 -19.83 -5.55 -39.73
N ASP A 510 -19.62 -4.23 -39.83
CA ASP A 510 -19.50 -3.52 -41.10
C ASP A 510 -18.14 -3.75 -41.79
N TYR A 511 -17.04 -3.84 -41.02
CA TYR A 511 -15.71 -4.14 -41.55
C TYR A 511 -15.58 -5.59 -42.04
N GLU A 512 -16.12 -6.55 -41.28
CA GLU A 512 -16.17 -7.97 -41.66
C GLU A 512 -17.04 -8.18 -42.91
N LYS A 513 -18.15 -7.44 -43.05
CA LYS A 513 -18.99 -7.44 -44.27
C LYS A 513 -18.32 -6.79 -45.49
N GLN A 514 -17.37 -5.86 -45.30
CA GLN A 514 -16.70 -5.13 -46.38
C GLN A 514 -15.36 -5.75 -46.83
N GLY A 515 -14.89 -6.83 -46.18
CA GLY A 515 -13.65 -7.53 -46.57
C GLY A 515 -12.36 -6.71 -46.42
N LYS A 516 -12.39 -5.59 -45.68
CA LYS A 516 -11.24 -4.70 -45.45
C LYS A 516 -10.61 -4.98 -44.08
N GLY A 517 -9.91 -6.10 -43.94
CA GLY A 517 -9.30 -6.52 -42.67
C GLY A 517 -7.77 -6.38 -42.59
N ILE A 518 -7.09 -5.89 -43.64
CA ILE A 518 -5.62 -5.84 -43.67
C ILE A 518 -5.18 -4.59 -44.44
N VAL A 519 -4.53 -3.66 -43.75
CA VAL A 519 -3.73 -2.59 -44.39
C VAL A 519 -2.28 -3.03 -44.29
N SER A 520 -1.59 -3.21 -45.42
CA SER A 520 -0.16 -3.44 -45.37
C SER A 520 0.61 -2.13 -45.41
N SER A 521 1.60 -1.99 -44.52
CA SER A 521 2.60 -0.93 -44.60
C SER A 521 3.98 -1.54 -44.84
N LEU A 522 4.93 -0.77 -45.35
CA LEU A 522 6.31 -1.22 -45.54
C LEU A 522 7.16 -0.72 -44.38
N ASP A 523 7.94 -1.60 -43.74
CA ASP A 523 8.92 -1.20 -42.73
C ASP A 523 10.07 -0.37 -43.35
N LYS A 524 10.96 0.15 -42.50
CA LYS A 524 12.13 0.94 -42.93
C LYS A 524 13.12 0.20 -43.85
N TYR A 525 12.94 -1.11 -44.04
CA TYR A 525 13.72 -1.98 -44.92
C TYR A 525 12.94 -2.42 -46.16
N GLY A 526 11.70 -1.97 -46.33
CA GLY A 526 10.85 -2.31 -47.47
C GLY A 526 10.15 -3.67 -47.35
N ASN A 527 10.04 -4.24 -46.15
CA ASN A 527 9.27 -5.46 -45.93
C ASN A 527 7.80 -5.14 -45.67
N GLU A 528 6.90 -5.91 -46.27
CA GLU A 528 5.46 -5.76 -46.09
C GLU A 528 5.05 -6.25 -44.69
N VAL A 529 4.66 -5.31 -43.82
CA VAL A 529 4.07 -5.55 -42.52
C VAL A 529 2.56 -5.51 -42.68
N LYS A 530 1.90 -6.64 -42.42
CA LYS A 530 0.44 -6.70 -42.34
C LYS A 530 0.00 -6.03 -41.03
N ILE A 531 -0.65 -4.87 -41.13
CA ILE A 531 -1.36 -4.27 -40.02
C ILE A 531 -2.75 -4.88 -40.02
N THR A 532 -3.00 -5.75 -39.03
CA THR A 532 -4.35 -6.17 -38.67
C THR A 532 -4.99 -5.01 -37.91
N ASP A 533 -5.53 -4.03 -38.64
CA ASP A 533 -6.35 -2.96 -38.08
C ASP A 533 -7.69 -3.55 -37.62
N TYR A 534 -7.66 -4.17 -36.44
CA TYR A 534 -8.83 -4.45 -35.63
C TYR A 534 -8.43 -4.32 -34.15
N GLU A 535 -8.18 -3.09 -33.69
CA GLU A 535 -8.16 -2.78 -32.25
C GLU A 535 -9.48 -2.05 -31.92
N PRO A 536 -10.53 -2.77 -31.49
CA PRO A 536 -11.79 -2.15 -31.14
C PRO A 536 -11.63 -1.39 -29.82
N ASP A 537 -11.42 -0.06 -29.82
CA ASP A 537 -11.21 0.85 -28.67
C ASP A 537 -10.62 0.27 -27.35
N GLY A 538 -9.72 -0.70 -27.49
CA GLY A 538 -8.92 -1.35 -26.45
C GLY A 538 -7.73 -0.49 -26.04
N TYR A 539 -7.87 0.84 -26.08
CA TYR A 539 -6.78 1.73 -25.73
C TYR A 539 -6.65 1.87 -24.21
N ASP A 540 -5.42 1.65 -23.75
CA ASP A 540 -5.00 2.00 -22.41
C ASP A 540 -5.12 3.52 -22.21
N THR A 541 -5.84 3.93 -21.17
CA THR A 541 -6.12 5.33 -20.82
C THR A 541 -5.63 5.57 -19.40
N ILE A 542 -4.85 6.63 -19.18
CA ILE A 542 -4.46 7.03 -17.82
C ILE A 542 -5.56 7.91 -17.23
N TYR A 543 -6.14 7.48 -16.12
CA TYR A 543 -7.14 8.28 -15.43
C TYR A 543 -6.48 9.13 -14.36
N PHE A 544 -6.78 10.43 -14.35
CA PHE A 544 -6.31 11.38 -13.35
C PHE A 544 -7.50 11.88 -12.52
N THR A 545 -7.28 12.22 -11.26
CA THR A 545 -8.31 12.92 -10.49
C THR A 545 -8.59 14.29 -11.13
N TYR A 546 -9.86 14.69 -11.14
CA TYR A 546 -10.25 16.03 -11.59
C TYR A 546 -9.53 17.11 -10.79
N ALA A 547 -9.45 16.91 -9.47
CA ALA A 547 -8.58 17.69 -8.59
C ALA A 547 -7.13 17.60 -9.07
N GLY A 548 -6.52 18.74 -9.34
CA GLY A 548 -5.17 18.85 -9.87
C GLY A 548 -5.10 18.84 -11.39
N TYR A 549 -5.93 18.04 -12.08
CA TYR A 549 -6.01 18.06 -13.54
C TYR A 549 -6.66 19.33 -14.09
N ASN A 550 -7.63 19.87 -13.35
CA ASN A 550 -8.32 21.13 -13.65
C ASN A 550 -7.37 22.36 -13.72
N ASP A 551 -6.16 22.29 -13.15
CA ASP A 551 -5.16 23.36 -13.27
C ASP A 551 -4.81 23.71 -14.72
N ARG A 552 -4.99 22.78 -15.67
CA ARG A 552 -4.79 23.03 -17.10
C ARG A 552 -5.70 24.12 -17.64
N TYR A 553 -6.88 24.34 -17.06
CA TYR A 553 -7.83 25.35 -17.52
C TYR A 553 -7.33 26.79 -17.29
N LYS A 554 -6.25 26.97 -16.52
CA LYS A 554 -5.48 28.23 -16.45
C LYS A 554 -4.84 28.59 -17.79
N LEU A 555 -4.57 27.60 -18.64
CA LEU A 555 -4.02 27.79 -19.97
C LEU A 555 -5.13 28.15 -20.97
N LYS A 556 -4.89 29.19 -21.77
CA LYS A 556 -5.87 29.71 -22.75
C LYS A 556 -6.38 28.64 -23.71
N GLN A 557 -5.54 27.68 -24.10
CA GLN A 557 -5.90 26.62 -25.05
C GLN A 557 -6.92 25.62 -24.50
N PHE A 558 -6.97 25.42 -23.19
CA PHE A 558 -7.88 24.47 -22.55
C PHE A 558 -9.12 25.15 -21.93
N LYS A 559 -9.13 26.48 -21.83
CA LYS A 559 -10.18 27.25 -21.14
C LYS A 559 -11.62 26.98 -21.65
N ASN A 560 -11.74 26.63 -22.92
CA ASN A 560 -13.03 26.37 -23.58
C ASN A 560 -13.42 24.88 -23.62
N GLU A 561 -12.60 24.00 -23.04
CA GLU A 561 -13.05 22.63 -22.82
C GLU A 561 -14.14 22.59 -21.76
N TYR A 562 -15.03 21.62 -21.89
CA TYR A 562 -16.26 21.53 -21.11
C TYR A 562 -16.39 20.21 -20.37
N ILE A 563 -17.20 20.24 -19.33
CA ILE A 563 -17.74 19.09 -18.62
C ILE A 563 -18.90 18.53 -19.46
N GLU A 564 -18.83 17.23 -19.73
CA GLU A 564 -19.76 16.49 -20.59
C GLU A 564 -20.96 15.97 -19.81
N ALA A 565 -20.76 15.59 -18.54
CA ALA A 565 -21.82 15.12 -17.66
C ALA A 565 -21.50 15.37 -16.18
N ILE A 566 -22.54 15.60 -15.38
CA ILE A 566 -22.47 15.60 -13.91
C ILE A 566 -23.58 14.72 -13.36
N THR A 567 -23.19 13.73 -12.57
CA THR A 567 -24.12 12.87 -11.80
C THR A 567 -23.68 12.83 -10.35
N ILE A 568 -24.62 12.94 -9.42
CA ILE A 568 -24.37 12.81 -7.99
C ILE A 568 -25.28 11.70 -7.46
N GLU A 569 -24.72 10.81 -6.64
CA GLU A 569 -25.47 9.71 -6.07
C GLU A 569 -25.50 9.78 -4.55
N THR A 570 -26.62 9.38 -3.97
CA THR A 570 -26.83 9.27 -2.53
C THR A 570 -27.51 7.95 -2.19
N LYS A 571 -27.44 7.55 -0.93
CA LYS A 571 -28.38 6.53 -0.42
C LYS A 571 -29.79 7.11 -0.43
N SER A 572 -30.77 6.29 -0.82
CA SER A 572 -32.18 6.71 -0.93
C SER A 572 -32.83 7.05 0.43
N ASP A 573 -32.29 6.53 1.53
CA ASP A 573 -32.75 6.75 2.89
C ASP A 573 -32.06 7.96 3.57
N THR A 574 -31.06 8.58 2.92
CA THR A 574 -30.39 9.78 3.42
C THR A 574 -31.26 11.02 3.20
N ASP A 575 -31.41 11.86 4.23
CA ASP A 575 -31.99 13.20 4.06
C ASP A 575 -31.02 14.11 3.30
N ILE A 576 -31.31 14.32 2.02
CA ILE A 576 -30.50 15.14 1.09
C ILE A 576 -30.93 16.61 1.05
N THR A 577 -31.78 17.09 1.96
CA THR A 577 -32.29 18.47 1.94
C THR A 577 -31.17 19.52 1.91
N GLN A 578 -30.08 19.28 2.65
CA GLN A 578 -28.93 20.19 2.67
C GLN A 578 -28.12 20.13 1.38
N LEU A 579 -27.96 18.94 0.79
CA LEU A 579 -27.34 18.78 -0.52
C LEU A 579 -28.15 19.50 -1.61
N VAL A 580 -29.48 19.38 -1.60
CA VAL A 580 -30.35 20.08 -2.56
C VAL A 580 -30.21 21.60 -2.44
N LYS A 581 -30.26 22.14 -1.22
CA LYS A 581 -30.03 23.58 -0.97
C LYS A 581 -28.66 24.04 -1.46
N TYR A 582 -27.64 23.20 -1.30
CA TYR A 582 -26.31 23.48 -1.81
C TYR A 582 -26.31 23.52 -3.35
N LEU A 583 -26.91 22.53 -4.02
CA LEU A 583 -26.98 22.47 -5.48
C LEU A 583 -27.80 23.63 -6.08
N GLU A 584 -28.86 24.09 -5.40
CA GLU A 584 -29.68 25.25 -5.80
C GLU A 584 -28.87 26.55 -5.97
N ARG A 585 -27.68 26.65 -5.35
CA ARG A 585 -26.73 27.76 -5.55
C ARG A 585 -26.20 27.83 -6.98
N TYR A 586 -26.16 26.70 -7.70
CA TYR A 586 -25.54 26.54 -9.02
C TYR A 586 -26.52 26.10 -10.11
N PHE A 587 -27.50 25.26 -9.74
CA PHE A 587 -28.43 24.57 -10.64
C PHE A 587 -29.87 24.76 -10.17
N VAL A 588 -30.82 24.90 -11.07
CA VAL A 588 -32.25 25.06 -10.69
C VAL A 588 -32.99 23.72 -10.69
N PRO A 589 -34.07 23.56 -9.92
CA PRO A 589 -34.94 22.40 -10.07
C PRO A 589 -35.56 22.35 -11.47
N SER A 590 -35.53 21.19 -12.13
CA SER A 590 -36.04 21.04 -13.51
C SER A 590 -37.53 21.38 -13.66
N ASP A 591 -38.33 21.20 -12.60
CA ASP A 591 -39.76 21.49 -12.56
C ASP A 591 -40.08 22.98 -12.23
N ASN A 592 -39.06 23.81 -11.97
CA ASN A 592 -39.22 25.20 -11.55
C ASN A 592 -38.23 26.18 -12.22
N THR A 593 -37.74 25.86 -13.43
CA THR A 593 -36.76 26.68 -14.15
C THR A 593 -37.24 28.11 -14.41
N ALA A 594 -38.55 28.31 -14.63
CA ALA A 594 -39.14 29.61 -14.96
C ALA A 594 -38.94 30.67 -13.86
N LYS A 595 -38.90 30.26 -12.58
CA LYS A 595 -38.71 31.17 -11.43
C LYS A 595 -37.34 31.86 -11.44
N TYR A 596 -36.34 31.23 -12.04
CA TYR A 596 -34.95 31.66 -12.03
C TYR A 596 -34.52 32.34 -13.33
N SER A 597 -35.48 32.64 -14.23
CA SER A 597 -35.20 33.30 -15.50
C SER A 597 -34.58 34.68 -15.26
N LYS A 598 -33.41 34.92 -15.86
CA LYS A 598 -32.60 36.15 -15.71
C LYS A 598 -32.01 36.37 -14.32
N GLU A 599 -32.11 35.39 -13.42
CA GLU A 599 -31.35 35.38 -12.18
C GLU A 599 -29.93 34.88 -12.43
N LYS A 600 -29.02 35.24 -11.52
CA LYS A 600 -27.64 34.77 -11.55
C LYS A 600 -27.39 33.81 -10.39
N ASN A 601 -26.63 32.76 -10.67
CA ASN A 601 -26.15 31.83 -9.68
C ASN A 601 -24.99 32.43 -8.85
N VAL A 602 -24.49 31.68 -7.87
CA VAL A 602 -23.40 32.16 -6.98
C VAL A 602 -22.06 32.38 -7.71
N LEU A 603 -21.91 31.87 -8.94
CA LEU A 603 -20.75 32.13 -9.81
C LEU A 603 -20.91 33.43 -10.63
N GLY A 604 -22.03 34.15 -10.49
CA GLY A 604 -22.33 35.36 -11.24
C GLY A 604 -22.75 35.12 -12.70
N LEU A 605 -23.00 33.85 -13.06
CA LEU A 605 -23.51 33.42 -14.37
C LEU A 605 -25.03 33.29 -14.33
N GLU A 606 -25.67 33.42 -15.50
CA GLU A 606 -27.11 33.10 -15.62
C GLU A 606 -27.33 31.60 -15.34
N TYR A 607 -28.49 31.27 -14.80
CA TYR A 607 -28.87 29.86 -14.65
C TYR A 607 -29.13 29.24 -16.03
N GLU A 608 -28.20 28.38 -16.46
CA GLU A 608 -28.26 27.64 -17.74
C GLU A 608 -28.55 26.14 -17.54
N TYR A 609 -28.42 25.67 -16.29
CA TYR A 609 -28.43 24.25 -15.93
C TYR A 609 -29.47 23.96 -14.84
N CYS A 610 -30.09 22.80 -14.93
CA CYS A 610 -31.05 22.28 -13.96
C CYS A 610 -30.64 20.90 -13.45
N TYR A 611 -31.24 20.48 -12.34
CA TYR A 611 -31.10 19.13 -11.82
C TYR A 611 -32.43 18.38 -11.79
N THR A 612 -32.36 17.07 -11.97
CA THR A 612 -33.46 16.12 -11.78
C THR A 612 -33.07 15.12 -10.70
N ILE A 613 -34.03 14.64 -9.91
CA ILE A 613 -33.82 13.63 -8.86
C ILE A 613 -34.61 12.38 -9.23
N THR A 614 -33.94 11.24 -9.29
CA THR A 614 -34.55 9.94 -9.62
C THR A 614 -34.14 8.90 -8.60
N ASN A 615 -35.06 8.01 -8.22
CA ASN A 615 -34.73 6.84 -7.42
C ASN A 615 -34.45 5.66 -8.35
N LYS A 616 -33.33 4.97 -8.14
CA LYS A 616 -32.97 3.74 -8.83
C LYS A 616 -32.89 2.60 -7.82
N ALA A 617 -33.72 1.58 -8.02
CA ALA A 617 -33.52 0.29 -7.38
C ALA A 617 -32.29 -0.39 -8.00
N ASN A 618 -31.54 -1.15 -7.19
CA ASN A 618 -30.34 -1.87 -7.62
C ASN A 618 -30.62 -2.84 -8.77
#